data_AF-W9D9W3-F1
#
_entry.id   AF-W9D9W3-F1
#
_cell.length_a   1.000
_cell.length_b   1.000
_cell.length_c   1.000
_cell.angle_alpha   90.00
_cell.angle_beta   90.00
_cell.angle_gamma   90.00
#
_symmetry.space_group_name_H-M   'P 1'
#
loop_
_entity.id
_entity.type
_entity.pdbx_description
1 polymer ?
#
loop_
_entity_poly.entity_id
_entity_poly.type
_entity_poly.pdbx_seq_one_letter_code
_entity_poly.pdbx_strand_id
1 'polypeptide(L)'
;MSKFSKLGLRRAAGAVAIASAAVVGLAGMGVGDAAAAGLPNGYKKAAGIDGESIQTWRTGESAYPVSTVANNPASRGFAISGTYTAKASAGVGGKLAVKYIIGCQVDVSGISLDLGGAISLTATTLSGSLGLPLKPGQVAVVDITDKDFSDSGIAAVQLSQLTFNLNQCGGYASARSAAKVIGAKGYSTDDGKLSGEGTLIQSTLYGKPFTIN
;
A
#
# COMPACT_ATOMS: atom_id res chain seq x y z
N MET A 1 -2.71 67.29 31.06
CA MET A 1 -2.82 66.83 29.66
C MET A 1 -3.09 65.33 29.68
N SER A 2 -4.33 64.93 29.43
CA SER A 2 -4.76 63.52 29.30
C SER A 2 -4.79 63.12 27.84
N LYS A 3 -4.36 61.90 27.53
CA LYS A 3 -5.12 60.96 26.67
C LYS A 3 -4.45 59.58 26.62
N PHE A 4 -5.17 58.61 27.18
CA PHE A 4 -5.10 57.21 26.81
C PHE A 4 -5.40 57.05 25.32
N SER A 5 -4.67 56.19 24.62
CA SER A 5 -5.07 55.68 23.30
C SER A 5 -5.21 54.16 23.38
N LYS A 6 -6.46 53.70 23.25
CA LYS A 6 -6.88 52.33 22.96
C LYS A 6 -7.11 52.21 21.44
N LEU A 7 -7.04 50.96 20.98
CA LEU A 7 -7.60 50.41 19.74
C LEU A 7 -6.77 50.54 18.45
N GLY A 8 -6.31 49.36 17.99
CA GLY A 8 -5.80 49.14 16.64
C GLY A 8 -5.63 47.66 16.30
N LEU A 9 -6.46 46.77 16.85
CA LEU A 9 -6.56 45.36 16.43
C LEU A 9 -7.08 45.31 14.99
N ARG A 10 -6.19 45.05 14.01
CA ARG A 10 -6.56 44.61 12.65
C ARG A 10 -5.54 43.60 12.08
N ARG A 11 -5.96 42.33 12.13
CA ARG A 11 -5.90 41.29 11.06
C ARG A 11 -4.53 40.95 10.44
N ALA A 12 -4.03 39.73 10.71
CA ALA A 12 -3.96 38.61 9.76
C ALA A 12 -2.73 38.70 8.81
N ALA A 13 -1.94 37.68 8.50
CA ALA A 13 -2.15 36.24 8.44
C ALA A 13 -0.78 35.50 8.38
N GLY A 14 -0.79 34.19 8.63
CA GLY A 14 0.12 33.27 7.94
C GLY A 14 1.32 32.75 8.72
N ALA A 15 1.07 31.97 9.78
CA ALA A 15 2.02 30.96 10.21
C ALA A 15 2.06 29.80 9.19
N VAL A 16 3.26 29.27 8.92
CA VAL A 16 3.68 27.86 8.94
C VAL A 16 4.90 27.73 8.01
N ALA A 17 6.08 27.87 8.58
CA ALA A 17 7.32 27.42 7.95
C ALA A 17 7.41 25.90 8.10
N ILE A 18 7.26 25.16 7.01
CA ILE A 18 7.57 23.72 6.96
C ILE A 18 9.09 23.61 6.86
N ALA A 19 9.76 23.50 8.01
CA ALA A 19 11.18 23.18 8.06
C ALA A 19 11.36 21.66 7.90
N SER A 20 11.64 21.21 6.69
CA SER A 20 12.12 19.85 6.42
C SER A 20 13.63 19.80 6.68
N ALA A 21 14.04 19.36 7.87
CA ALA A 21 15.43 18.99 8.14
C ALA A 21 15.55 17.46 8.03
N ALA A 22 16.25 17.02 6.99
CA ALA A 22 16.76 15.66 6.88
C ALA A 22 17.85 15.46 7.96
N VAL A 23 17.74 14.40 8.77
CA VAL A 23 18.86 13.89 9.56
C VAL A 23 19.23 12.52 9.00
N VAL A 24 20.45 12.46 8.51
CA VAL A 24 21.12 11.29 7.95
C VAL A 24 21.63 10.40 9.09
N GLY A 25 21.30 9.11 9.01
CA GLY A 25 22.13 7.95 9.33
C GLY A 25 22.90 7.89 10.65
N LEU A 26 22.45 7.00 11.54
CA LEU A 26 23.37 6.28 12.44
C LEU A 26 23.22 4.78 12.18
N ALA A 27 24.22 4.21 11.51
CA ALA A 27 24.35 2.77 11.30
C ALA A 27 24.73 2.09 12.62
N GLY A 28 23.85 1.26 13.15
CA GLY A 28 24.17 0.29 14.20
C GLY A 28 24.17 -1.11 13.59
N MET A 29 25.35 -1.70 13.45
CA MET A 29 25.50 -3.10 13.07
C MET A 29 25.08 -3.99 14.24
N GLY A 30 24.07 -4.84 14.02
CA GLY A 30 23.66 -5.85 14.99
C GLY A 30 22.60 -6.76 14.39
N VAL A 31 23.00 -7.99 14.07
CA VAL A 31 22.16 -9.17 13.77
C VAL A 31 21.06 -9.03 12.69
N GLY A 32 21.42 -9.40 11.46
CA GLY A 32 20.62 -10.34 10.66
C GLY A 32 19.31 -9.85 10.02
N ASP A 33 19.33 -8.76 9.25
CA ASP A 33 18.39 -8.61 8.14
C ASP A 33 19.20 -8.12 6.95
N ALA A 34 19.31 -8.94 5.90
CA ALA A 34 19.81 -8.50 4.60
C ALA A 34 18.80 -7.48 4.06
N ALA A 35 18.95 -6.21 4.43
CA ALA A 35 18.09 -5.14 3.99
C ALA A 35 18.28 -5.01 2.47
N ALA A 36 17.40 -5.65 1.70
CA ALA A 36 17.26 -5.32 0.29
C ALA A 36 17.03 -3.81 0.18
N ALA A 37 17.74 -3.20 -0.76
CA ALA A 37 17.67 -1.76 -1.00
C ALA A 37 16.20 -1.33 -1.07
N GLY A 38 15.86 -0.30 -0.29
CA GLY A 38 14.49 0.22 -0.24
C GLY A 38 13.98 0.56 -1.65
N LEU A 39 12.70 0.29 -1.88
CA LEU A 39 12.01 0.68 -3.10
C LEU A 39 11.76 2.19 -3.09
N PRO A 40 11.76 2.84 -4.27
CA PRO A 40 11.51 4.28 -4.34
C PRO A 40 10.15 4.65 -3.77
N ASN A 41 10.14 5.72 -2.97
CA ASN A 41 8.91 6.34 -2.50
C ASN A 41 8.07 6.84 -3.68
N GLY A 42 6.75 6.93 -3.47
CA GLY A 42 5.81 7.44 -4.45
C GLY A 42 4.87 8.49 -3.86
N TYR A 43 4.41 9.39 -4.71
CA TYR A 43 3.39 10.38 -4.40
C TYR A 43 2.43 10.54 -5.59
N LYS A 44 1.15 10.77 -5.29
CA LYS A 44 0.15 11.15 -6.29
C LYS A 44 -0.93 12.03 -5.64
N LYS A 45 -1.37 13.06 -6.36
CA LYS A 45 -2.55 13.85 -6.01
C LYS A 45 -3.58 13.68 -7.11
N ALA A 46 -4.80 13.33 -6.72
CA ALA A 46 -5.98 13.33 -7.58
C ALA A 46 -6.93 14.44 -7.10
N ALA A 47 -7.61 15.09 -8.04
CA ALA A 47 -8.55 16.16 -7.76
C ALA A 47 -9.91 15.87 -8.41
N GLY A 48 -10.97 16.26 -7.72
CA GLY A 48 -12.34 16.27 -8.20
C GLY A 48 -12.66 17.56 -8.95
N ILE A 49 -13.85 17.61 -9.55
CA ILE A 49 -14.32 18.75 -10.35
C ILE A 49 -14.64 19.96 -9.46
N ASP A 50 -15.10 19.72 -8.22
CA ASP A 50 -15.55 20.76 -7.27
C ASP A 50 -14.47 21.11 -6.23
N GLY A 51 -13.21 20.81 -6.54
CA GLY A 51 -12.04 21.13 -5.72
C GLY A 51 -11.69 20.12 -4.62
N GLU A 52 -12.40 18.98 -4.55
CA GLU A 52 -11.97 17.84 -3.73
C GLU A 52 -10.56 17.40 -4.13
N SER A 53 -9.76 16.91 -3.18
CA SER A 53 -8.51 16.25 -3.53
C SER A 53 -8.15 15.13 -2.58
N ILE A 54 -7.46 14.13 -3.13
CA ILE A 54 -6.88 13.02 -2.39
C ILE A 54 -5.42 12.93 -2.77
N GLN A 55 -4.56 12.98 -1.76
CA GLN A 55 -3.13 12.74 -1.86
C GLN A 55 -2.82 11.35 -1.33
N THR A 56 -1.93 10.64 -2.01
CA THR A 56 -1.52 9.29 -1.67
C THR A 56 0.00 9.23 -1.65
N TRP A 57 0.56 8.65 -0.59
CA TRP A 57 1.99 8.41 -0.44
C TRP A 57 2.26 6.92 -0.26
N ARG A 58 3.42 6.52 -0.78
CA ARG A 58 4.06 5.23 -0.54
C ARG A 58 5.47 5.52 -0.04
N THR A 59 5.78 5.14 1.19
CA THR A 59 7.05 5.47 1.84
C THR A 59 7.68 4.29 2.54
N GLY A 60 9.01 4.25 2.53
CA GLY A 60 9.79 3.25 3.27
C GLY A 60 9.50 1.83 2.83
N GLU A 61 9.12 1.62 1.57
CA GLU A 61 8.88 0.28 1.07
C GLU A 61 10.19 -0.49 0.93
N SER A 62 10.17 -1.74 1.32
CA SER A 62 11.24 -2.69 1.07
C SER A 62 10.63 -4.02 0.67
N ALA A 63 11.36 -4.76 -0.16
CA ALA A 63 10.99 -6.09 -0.57
C ALA A 63 12.25 -6.92 -0.75
N TYR A 64 12.26 -8.14 -0.21
CA TYR A 64 13.38 -9.06 -0.33
C TYR A 64 12.89 -10.51 -0.47
N PRO A 65 13.59 -11.34 -1.26
CA PRO A 65 13.35 -12.76 -1.27
C PRO A 65 13.56 -13.37 0.12
N VAL A 66 12.74 -14.35 0.47
CA VAL A 66 12.91 -15.17 1.68
C VAL A 66 12.82 -16.65 1.32
N SER A 67 13.51 -17.48 2.09
CA SER A 67 13.42 -18.93 1.95
C SER A 67 12.01 -19.42 2.26
N THR A 68 11.46 -20.25 1.39
CA THR A 68 10.14 -20.85 1.63
C THR A 68 10.24 -22.07 2.51
N VAL A 69 9.31 -22.24 3.44
CA VAL A 69 9.20 -23.44 4.29
C VAL A 69 8.84 -24.72 3.50
N ALA A 70 8.28 -24.57 2.30
CA ALA A 70 7.98 -25.70 1.40
C ALA A 70 9.25 -26.36 0.82
N ASN A 71 10.40 -25.68 0.91
CA ASN A 71 11.74 -26.19 0.62
C ASN A 71 11.88 -26.97 -0.71
N ASN A 72 11.15 -26.53 -1.74
CA ASN A 72 11.20 -27.11 -3.09
C ASN A 72 11.70 -26.06 -4.10
N PRO A 73 12.31 -26.48 -5.22
CA PRO A 73 12.97 -25.56 -6.16
C PRO A 73 12.00 -24.66 -6.96
N ALA A 74 10.72 -25.02 -7.00
CA ALA A 74 9.67 -24.26 -7.68
C ALA A 74 8.92 -23.30 -6.74
N SER A 75 9.31 -23.22 -5.47
CA SER A 75 8.74 -22.28 -4.52
C SER A 75 9.54 -20.98 -4.49
N ARG A 76 8.85 -19.87 -4.34
CA ARG A 76 9.44 -18.54 -4.13
C ARG A 76 8.80 -17.88 -2.92
N GLY A 77 9.61 -17.20 -2.12
CA GLY A 77 9.14 -16.46 -0.96
C GLY A 77 9.64 -15.03 -1.05
N PHE A 78 8.84 -14.08 -0.59
CA PHE A 78 9.32 -12.71 -0.40
C PHE A 78 8.60 -12.04 0.77
N ALA A 79 9.31 -11.16 1.46
CA ALA A 79 8.77 -10.31 2.50
C ALA A 79 8.68 -8.87 2.00
N ILE A 80 7.63 -8.16 2.43
CA ILE A 80 7.39 -6.76 2.11
C ILE A 80 7.16 -5.93 3.37
N SER A 81 7.62 -4.69 3.33
CA SER A 81 7.32 -3.66 4.32
C SER A 81 6.99 -2.35 3.62
N GLY A 82 6.37 -1.42 4.33
CA GLY A 82 6.15 -0.06 3.85
C GLY A 82 4.94 0.62 4.48
N THR A 83 4.91 1.94 4.35
CA THR A 83 3.82 2.79 4.85
C THR A 83 3.07 3.41 3.69
N TYR A 84 1.76 3.31 3.74
CA TYR A 84 0.83 3.82 2.74
C TYR A 84 -0.07 4.83 3.42
N THR A 85 -0.13 6.05 2.90
CA THR A 85 -0.87 7.14 3.51
C THR A 85 -1.81 7.78 2.51
N ALA A 86 -3.03 8.08 2.92
CA ALA A 86 -3.98 8.90 2.19
C ALA A 86 -4.28 10.17 3.00
N LYS A 87 -4.30 11.33 2.32
CA LYS A 87 -4.78 12.60 2.88
C LYS A 87 -5.75 13.26 1.92
N ALA A 88 -6.99 13.43 2.34
CA ALA A 88 -8.04 14.08 1.59
C ALA A 88 -8.26 15.52 2.05
N SER A 89 -8.91 16.33 1.20
CA SER A 89 -9.45 17.64 1.56
C SER A 89 -10.57 17.51 2.60
N ALA A 90 -10.88 18.60 3.31
CA ALA A 90 -11.92 18.60 4.33
C ALA A 90 -13.28 18.08 3.79
N GLY A 91 -13.96 17.27 4.60
CA GLY A 91 -15.27 16.69 4.27
C GLY A 91 -15.22 15.49 3.32
N VAL A 92 -14.04 15.10 2.83
CA VAL A 92 -13.87 13.89 2.00
C VAL A 92 -13.49 12.72 2.88
N GLY A 93 -14.43 11.77 3.01
CA GLY A 93 -14.19 10.44 3.57
C GLY A 93 -13.88 9.42 2.48
N GLY A 94 -13.49 8.21 2.87
CA GLY A 94 -13.18 7.16 1.91
C GLY A 94 -12.46 5.96 2.48
N LYS A 95 -11.83 5.20 1.58
CA LYS A 95 -11.09 3.96 1.87
C LYS A 95 -9.72 3.97 1.19
N LEU A 96 -8.67 3.69 1.97
CA LEU A 96 -7.33 3.39 1.49
C LEU A 96 -7.15 1.86 1.49
N ALA A 97 -6.94 1.27 0.31
CA ALA A 97 -6.63 -0.15 0.14
C ALA A 97 -5.19 -0.33 -0.33
N VAL A 98 -4.45 -1.20 0.34
CA VAL A 98 -3.11 -1.63 -0.08
C VAL A 98 -3.25 -2.98 -0.77
N LYS A 99 -2.82 -3.02 -2.03
CA LYS A 99 -2.86 -4.22 -2.86
C LYS A 99 -1.46 -4.52 -3.40
N TYR A 100 -1.20 -5.77 -3.73
CA TYR A 100 0.00 -6.20 -4.44
C TYR A 100 -0.38 -6.92 -5.72
N ILE A 101 0.30 -6.57 -6.80
CA ILE A 101 0.20 -7.24 -8.09
C ILE A 101 1.40 -8.15 -8.19
N ILE A 102 1.16 -9.46 -8.26
CA ILE A 102 2.19 -10.49 -8.27
C ILE A 102 2.05 -11.30 -9.54
N GLY A 103 3.15 -11.42 -10.28
CA GLY A 103 3.23 -12.19 -11.52
C GLY A 103 4.24 -13.31 -11.41
N CYS A 104 3.87 -14.46 -11.96
CA CYS A 104 4.75 -15.61 -12.14
C CYS A 104 4.91 -15.92 -13.64
N GLN A 105 6.14 -16.16 -14.10
CA GLN A 105 6.40 -16.47 -15.50
C GLN A 105 5.83 -17.85 -15.89
N VAL A 106 6.18 -18.90 -15.15
CA VAL A 106 5.69 -20.26 -15.41
C VAL A 106 5.17 -20.92 -14.13
N ASP A 107 3.97 -21.49 -14.21
CA ASP A 107 3.50 -22.46 -13.24
C ASP A 107 4.12 -23.82 -13.58
N VAL A 108 4.76 -24.44 -12.60
CA VAL A 108 5.40 -25.75 -12.73
C VAL A 108 4.43 -26.88 -12.36
N SER A 109 3.13 -26.59 -12.24
CA SER A 109 2.05 -27.58 -12.06
C SER A 109 1.94 -28.64 -13.18
N GLY A 110 2.84 -28.63 -14.16
CA GLY A 110 3.00 -29.63 -15.23
C GLY A 110 4.23 -30.56 -15.13
N ILE A 111 5.07 -30.49 -14.10
CA ILE A 111 6.06 -31.56 -13.82
C ILE A 111 5.44 -32.50 -12.77
N SER A 112 4.43 -33.27 -13.20
CA SER A 112 3.78 -34.28 -12.38
C SER A 112 4.44 -35.65 -12.60
N LEU A 113 5.28 -36.06 -11.65
CA LEU A 113 5.39 -37.47 -11.27
C LEU A 113 4.13 -37.78 -10.44
N ASP A 114 3.33 -38.68 -11.00
CA ASP A 114 1.99 -39.12 -10.65
C ASP A 114 1.78 -39.50 -9.17
N LEU A 115 0.82 -38.85 -8.47
CA LEU A 115 -0.22 -39.49 -7.62
C LEU A 115 -1.14 -38.46 -6.92
N GLY A 116 -2.37 -38.32 -7.42
CA GLY A 116 -3.64 -38.17 -6.66
C GLY A 116 -3.89 -36.99 -5.69
N GLY A 117 -4.89 -36.15 -6.00
CA GLY A 117 -5.74 -35.48 -5.00
C GLY A 117 -5.86 -33.95 -5.12
N ALA A 118 -7.07 -33.46 -5.42
CA ALA A 118 -7.39 -32.04 -5.61
C ALA A 118 -7.47 -31.25 -4.29
N ILE A 119 -6.93 -30.03 -4.24
CA ILE A 119 -7.23 -29.03 -3.21
C ILE A 119 -7.50 -27.68 -3.88
N SER A 120 -8.71 -27.15 -3.65
CA SER A 120 -9.17 -25.82 -4.06
C SER A 120 -8.87 -24.80 -2.96
N LEU A 121 -8.20 -23.69 -3.30
CA LEU A 121 -7.76 -22.64 -2.36
C LEU A 121 -8.75 -21.46 -2.33
N THR A 122 -9.74 -21.52 -1.44
CA THR A 122 -10.51 -20.34 -1.01
C THR A 122 -9.75 -19.61 0.09
N ALA A 123 -9.09 -18.50 -0.26
CA ALA A 123 -8.32 -17.67 0.66
C ALA A 123 -9.23 -16.68 1.42
N THR A 124 -9.51 -16.96 2.69
CA THR A 124 -10.10 -16.01 3.64
C THR A 124 -9.11 -15.72 4.78
N THR A 125 -8.52 -14.53 4.70
CA THR A 125 -7.86 -13.72 5.74
C THR A 125 -7.57 -14.37 7.09
N LEU A 126 -6.30 -14.70 7.34
CA LEU A 126 -5.73 -14.82 8.69
C LEU A 126 -4.25 -14.46 8.63
N SER A 127 -3.78 -13.63 9.56
CA SER A 127 -2.38 -13.21 9.70
C SER A 127 -1.45 -14.42 9.83
N GLY A 128 -0.82 -14.78 8.72
CA GLY A 128 0.01 -15.97 8.54
C GLY A 128 0.17 -16.20 7.04
N SER A 129 1.35 -16.57 6.58
CA SER A 129 1.76 -16.57 5.16
C SER A 129 0.67 -16.98 4.17
N LEU A 130 0.32 -16.08 3.24
CA LEU A 130 -0.68 -16.34 2.20
C LEU A 130 -0.03 -17.04 1.00
N GLY A 131 -0.45 -18.28 0.74
CA GLY A 131 -0.07 -19.06 -0.44
C GLY A 131 -0.96 -18.73 -1.64
N LEU A 132 -0.39 -18.27 -2.75
CA LEU A 132 -1.15 -17.94 -3.98
C LEU A 132 -0.78 -18.92 -5.11
N PRO A 133 -1.70 -19.77 -5.58
CA PRO A 133 -1.48 -20.59 -6.76
C PRO A 133 -1.69 -19.74 -8.03
N LEU A 134 -0.65 -19.56 -8.86
CA LEU A 134 -0.69 -18.76 -10.10
C LEU A 134 -0.36 -19.65 -11.30
N LYS A 135 -1.18 -19.59 -12.36
CA LYS A 135 -0.91 -20.29 -13.64
C LYS A 135 0.19 -19.56 -14.45
N PRO A 136 0.82 -20.20 -15.47
CA PRO A 136 1.85 -19.56 -16.28
C PRO A 136 1.31 -18.29 -16.95
N GLY A 137 2.07 -17.19 -16.89
CA GLY A 137 1.65 -15.90 -17.44
C GLY A 137 0.52 -15.20 -16.69
N GLN A 138 0.09 -15.74 -15.54
CA GLN A 138 -0.98 -15.14 -14.74
C GLN A 138 -0.42 -14.09 -13.77
N VAL A 139 -1.21 -13.04 -13.59
CA VAL A 139 -1.01 -12.00 -12.59
C VAL A 139 -2.16 -12.08 -11.59
N ALA A 140 -1.84 -12.15 -10.30
CA ALA A 140 -2.82 -11.99 -9.23
C ALA A 140 -2.75 -10.59 -8.65
N VAL A 141 -3.92 -10.01 -8.39
CA VAL A 141 -4.07 -8.83 -7.55
C VAL A 141 -4.48 -9.33 -6.17
N VAL A 142 -3.59 -9.14 -5.21
CA VAL A 142 -3.77 -9.57 -3.83
C VAL A 142 -4.15 -8.38 -2.99
N ASP A 143 -5.28 -8.50 -2.31
CA ASP A 143 -5.75 -7.51 -1.37
C ASP A 143 -5.10 -7.76 -0.02
N ILE A 144 -4.25 -6.83 0.41
CA ILE A 144 -3.52 -6.98 1.68
C ILE A 144 -4.41 -6.59 2.83
N THR A 145 -4.88 -5.34 2.79
CA THR A 145 -5.74 -4.74 3.80
C THR A 145 -6.25 -3.41 3.28
N ASP A 146 -7.29 -2.92 3.92
CA ASP A 146 -7.89 -1.64 3.67
C ASP A 146 -8.24 -0.94 4.99
N LYS A 147 -8.30 0.38 4.94
CA LYS A 147 -8.64 1.23 6.08
C LYS A 147 -9.51 2.38 5.63
N ASP A 148 -10.64 2.52 6.30
CA ASP A 148 -11.53 3.66 6.11
C ASP A 148 -11.00 4.90 6.81
N PHE A 149 -11.30 6.06 6.24
CA PHE A 149 -11.06 7.36 6.85
C PHE A 149 -12.32 8.20 6.77
N SER A 150 -12.68 8.79 7.90
CA SER A 150 -13.76 9.77 8.01
C SER A 150 -13.34 11.12 7.43
N ASP A 151 -14.19 12.13 7.59
CA ASP A 151 -14.01 13.51 7.15
C ASP A 151 -12.75 14.21 7.70
N SER A 152 -12.08 13.60 8.68
CA SER A 152 -10.71 13.95 9.11
C SER A 152 -9.69 13.80 7.97
N GLY A 153 -10.03 13.03 6.95
CA GLY A 153 -9.34 12.93 5.68
C GLY A 153 -8.03 12.16 5.72
N ILE A 154 -7.67 11.46 6.81
CA ILE A 154 -6.35 10.80 6.92
C ILE A 154 -6.50 9.31 7.18
N ALA A 155 -5.83 8.50 6.35
CA ALA A 155 -5.63 7.07 6.58
C ALA A 155 -4.15 6.70 6.47
N ALA A 156 -3.73 5.73 7.27
CA ALA A 156 -2.42 5.12 7.12
C ALA A 156 -2.49 3.61 7.36
N VAL A 157 -1.81 2.86 6.50
CA VAL A 157 -1.57 1.42 6.62
C VAL A 157 -0.05 1.22 6.68
N GLN A 158 0.42 0.52 7.70
CA GLN A 158 1.82 0.14 7.84
C GLN A 158 1.93 -1.38 7.74
N LEU A 159 2.77 -1.83 6.82
CA LEU A 159 3.14 -3.23 6.67
C LEU A 159 4.56 -3.42 7.20
N SER A 160 4.76 -4.48 7.97
CA SER A 160 6.06 -4.88 8.49
C SER A 160 6.27 -6.36 8.25
N GLN A 161 7.27 -6.69 7.42
CA GLN A 161 7.72 -8.06 7.12
C GLN A 161 6.58 -9.03 6.75
N LEU A 162 5.58 -8.53 6.03
CA LEU A 162 4.50 -9.39 5.54
C LEU A 162 5.05 -10.33 4.47
N THR A 163 4.94 -11.63 4.70
CA THR A 163 5.58 -12.67 3.89
C THR A 163 4.57 -13.39 2.99
N PHE A 164 4.96 -13.61 1.74
CA PHE A 164 4.21 -14.35 0.73
C PHE A 164 4.98 -15.59 0.29
N ASN A 165 4.24 -16.66 0.01
CA ASN A 165 4.78 -17.87 -0.59
C ASN A 165 4.06 -18.12 -1.92
N LEU A 166 4.83 -18.23 -2.99
CA LEU A 166 4.38 -18.64 -4.31
C LEU A 166 4.80 -20.08 -4.50
N ASN A 167 3.83 -20.98 -4.44
CA ASN A 167 4.06 -22.39 -4.68
C ASN A 167 3.97 -22.65 -6.18
N GLN A 168 4.90 -23.44 -6.71
CA GLN A 168 4.95 -23.82 -8.13
C GLN A 168 5.24 -22.66 -9.10
N CYS A 169 5.90 -21.60 -8.63
CA CYS A 169 6.35 -20.52 -9.49
C CYS A 169 7.79 -20.74 -10.00
N GLY A 170 7.90 -21.26 -11.22
CA GLY A 170 9.16 -21.45 -11.91
C GLY A 170 9.62 -20.19 -12.66
N GLY A 171 10.93 -20.09 -12.89
CA GLY A 171 11.52 -19.00 -13.65
C GLY A 171 11.52 -17.68 -12.90
N TYR A 172 11.12 -16.60 -13.60
CA TYR A 172 11.09 -15.24 -13.06
C TYR A 172 9.76 -14.91 -12.39
N ALA A 173 9.84 -14.35 -11.18
CA ALA A 173 8.70 -13.80 -10.47
C ALA A 173 8.93 -12.32 -10.15
N SER A 174 7.86 -11.53 -10.22
CA SER A 174 7.91 -10.11 -9.85
C SER A 174 6.65 -9.65 -9.16
N ALA A 175 6.78 -8.63 -8.33
CA ALA A 175 5.64 -7.99 -7.70
C ALA A 175 5.80 -6.48 -7.66
N ARG A 176 4.66 -5.80 -7.46
CA ARG A 176 4.60 -4.36 -7.18
C ARG A 176 3.42 -4.04 -6.28
N SER A 177 3.56 -3.03 -5.45
CA SER A 177 2.42 -2.50 -4.70
C SER A 177 1.51 -1.62 -5.56
N ALA A 178 0.26 -1.53 -5.12
CA ALA A 178 -0.78 -0.68 -5.65
C ALA A 178 -1.59 -0.11 -4.46
N ALA A 179 -1.34 1.15 -4.11
CA ALA A 179 -2.13 1.88 -3.13
C ALA A 179 -3.34 2.49 -3.83
N LYS A 180 -4.52 1.92 -3.60
CA LYS A 180 -5.78 2.41 -4.16
C LYS A 180 -6.51 3.21 -3.11
N VAL A 181 -6.85 4.45 -3.43
CA VAL A 181 -7.72 5.28 -2.59
C VAL A 181 -8.98 5.59 -3.36
N ILE A 182 -10.11 5.44 -2.70
CA ILE A 182 -11.42 5.89 -3.16
C ILE A 182 -12.01 6.82 -2.11
N GLY A 183 -12.63 7.92 -2.52
CA GLY A 183 -13.26 8.85 -1.59
C GLY A 183 -14.13 9.89 -2.29
N ALA A 184 -15.06 10.45 -1.54
CA ALA A 184 -16.01 11.48 -1.97
C ALA A 184 -16.41 12.34 -0.76
N LYS A 185 -17.05 13.48 -0.98
CA LYS A 185 -17.69 14.21 0.13
C LYS A 185 -18.89 13.42 0.63
N GLY A 186 -19.05 13.31 1.95
CA GLY A 186 -20.14 12.52 2.53
C GLY A 186 -20.09 11.04 2.14
N TYR A 187 -18.88 10.50 1.94
CA TYR A 187 -18.68 9.10 1.54
C TYR A 187 -19.33 8.15 2.54
N SER A 188 -20.28 7.34 2.08
CA SER A 188 -20.83 6.21 2.82
C SER A 188 -21.05 5.01 1.91
N THR A 189 -20.97 3.82 2.50
CA THR A 189 -21.25 2.54 1.84
C THR A 189 -22.31 1.73 2.60
N ASP A 190 -23.01 2.35 3.55
CA ASP A 190 -23.85 1.66 4.55
C ASP A 190 -25.10 1.03 3.90
N ASP A 191 -25.63 1.64 2.85
CA ASP A 191 -26.81 1.15 2.13
C ASP A 191 -26.47 0.12 1.04
N GLY A 192 -25.24 -0.44 1.04
CA GLY A 192 -24.75 -1.32 -0.03
C GLY A 192 -24.54 -0.62 -1.38
N LYS A 193 -24.72 0.70 -1.42
CA LYS A 193 -24.41 1.59 -2.54
C LYS A 193 -23.38 2.61 -2.08
N LEU A 194 -22.53 3.02 -3.01
CA LEU A 194 -21.62 4.13 -2.80
C LEU A 194 -22.43 5.44 -2.83
N SER A 195 -22.61 6.07 -1.68
CA SER A 195 -23.23 7.38 -1.52
C SER A 195 -22.16 8.44 -1.26
N GLY A 196 -22.43 9.65 -1.74
CA GLY A 196 -21.53 10.80 -1.62
C GLY A 196 -21.97 11.93 -2.54
N GLU A 197 -21.52 13.13 -2.21
CA GLU A 197 -21.76 14.35 -2.98
C GLU A 197 -20.54 14.67 -3.86
N GLY A 198 -20.80 15.36 -4.98
CA GLY A 198 -19.76 15.84 -5.88
C GLY A 198 -19.03 14.71 -6.61
N THR A 199 -17.71 14.85 -6.75
CA THR A 199 -16.90 13.92 -7.54
C THR A 199 -16.40 12.72 -6.71
N LEU A 200 -16.66 11.51 -7.21
CA LEU A 200 -15.96 10.32 -6.73
C LEU A 200 -14.51 10.31 -7.22
N ILE A 201 -13.56 10.40 -6.30
CA ILE A 201 -12.14 10.31 -6.62
C ILE A 201 -11.67 8.87 -6.42
N GLN A 202 -11.21 8.23 -7.49
CA GLN A 202 -10.46 6.97 -7.42
C GLN A 202 -9.03 7.20 -7.92
N SER A 203 -8.04 6.95 -7.06
CA SER A 203 -6.63 7.09 -7.38
C SER A 203 -5.86 5.84 -7.01
N THR A 204 -5.13 5.27 -7.96
CA THR A 204 -4.15 4.22 -7.69
C THR A 204 -2.74 4.77 -7.87
N LEU A 205 -1.89 4.58 -6.86
CA LEU A 205 -0.45 4.86 -6.90
C LEU A 205 0.31 3.53 -6.89
N TYR A 206 1.02 3.27 -7.98
CA TYR A 206 1.78 2.04 -8.15
C TYR A 206 3.24 2.16 -7.76
N GLY A 207 3.79 1.03 -7.34
CA GLY A 207 5.21 0.84 -7.09
C GLY A 207 6.08 0.50 -8.26
N LYS A 208 7.39 0.73 -8.08
CA LYS A 208 8.41 0.12 -8.92
C LYS A 208 8.32 -1.40 -8.72
N PRO A 209 8.18 -2.18 -9.80
CA PRO A 209 8.26 -3.62 -9.70
C PRO A 209 9.62 -4.07 -9.17
N PHE A 210 9.62 -5.13 -8.36
CA PHE A 210 10.82 -5.81 -7.88
C PHE A 210 10.79 -7.28 -8.27
N THR A 211 11.97 -7.89 -8.34
CA THR A 211 12.12 -9.33 -8.57
C THR A 211 12.02 -10.09 -7.26
N ILE A 212 11.39 -11.26 -7.32
CA ILE A 212 11.20 -12.18 -6.19
C ILE A 212 12.25 -13.31 -6.20
N ASN A 213 13.10 -13.35 -7.24
CA ASN A 213 14.10 -14.39 -7.44
C ASN A 213 15.28 -14.28 -6.47
#